data_AF-A0AAU9FWH1-F1
#
_entry.id   AF-A0AAU9FWH1-F1
#
_cell.length_a   1.000
_cell.length_b   1.000
_cell.length_c   1.000
_cell.angle_alpha   90.00
_cell.angle_beta   90.00
_cell.angle_gamma   90.00
#
_symmetry.space_group_name_H-M   'P 1'
#
loop_
_entity.id
_entity.type
_entity.pdbx_description
1 polymer ?
#
loop_
_entity_poly.entity_id
_entity_poly.type
_entity_poly.pdbx_seq_one_letter_code
_entity_poly.pdbx_strand_id
1 'polypeptide(L)'
;MATFSCNLSASAGQIEDRLSTQDAECQQCSNKRPLHHVPSSAVRFRRMSTVKYWLLGVLLLLTVASSWPTGTSAAPRRLSGRHLILPHRHHVHQRSADHQSLDLKKNITTVTPEATSTLLCQYHKSAMSTRLSLDNAKKVAERTTDATICLIGQWLDYYWNEDGVTLNGAIDRYSLHSLNLTHPLHEETEKVKFDNDNERFIYQNQAEVGEASEELPKIADALMIVRHLMLSVTKGHSSYNCTFVHIIEKLSHNLYMAETAMNGQPCSMSSYTYTGSYPDHKFGVALEAIKLLTVVQQKYKVLLEKQRDEEEIH
;
A
#
# COMPACT_ATOMS: atom_id res chain seq x y z
N MET A 1 -28.12 24.55 6.74
CA MET A 1 -28.69 23.22 6.43
C MET A 1 -28.92 23.16 4.93
N ALA A 2 -28.10 22.41 4.20
CA ALA A 2 -28.32 22.08 2.80
C ALA A 2 -27.93 20.61 2.62
N THR A 3 -28.93 19.77 2.40
CA THR A 3 -28.81 18.35 2.10
C THR A 3 -28.55 18.18 0.61
N PHE A 4 -27.45 17.54 0.25
CA PHE A 4 -27.24 17.01 -1.11
C PHE A 4 -27.54 15.51 -1.10
N SER A 5 -28.68 15.13 -1.69
CA SER A 5 -28.97 13.75 -2.09
C SER A 5 -28.24 13.44 -3.39
N CYS A 6 -27.44 12.38 -3.41
CA CYS A 6 -27.04 11.74 -4.66
C CYS A 6 -28.00 10.59 -4.95
N ASN A 7 -28.92 10.81 -5.90
CA ASN A 7 -29.71 9.75 -6.51
C ASN A 7 -28.79 8.92 -7.41
N LEU A 8 -28.58 7.65 -7.06
CA LEU A 8 -28.01 6.65 -7.97
C LEU A 8 -29.13 6.11 -8.86
N SER A 9 -29.21 6.61 -10.10
CA SER A 9 -29.70 5.82 -11.22
C SER A 9 -28.97 6.26 -12.48
N ALA A 10 -28.04 5.45 -12.97
CA ALA A 10 -27.51 5.61 -14.32
C ALA A 10 -27.04 4.27 -14.86
N SER A 11 -27.41 4.06 -16.12
CA SER A 11 -27.28 2.85 -16.94
C SER A 11 -25.83 2.50 -17.29
N ALA A 12 -25.59 1.21 -17.55
CA ALA A 12 -24.31 0.56 -17.83
C ALA A 12 -23.48 1.20 -18.97
N GLY A 13 -24.09 2.00 -19.86
CA GLY A 13 -23.38 2.67 -20.97
C GLY A 13 -22.61 3.95 -20.61
N GLN A 14 -22.76 4.51 -19.40
CA GLN A 14 -22.06 5.73 -18.99
C GLN A 14 -20.74 5.48 -18.22
N ILE A 15 -20.38 4.21 -18.02
CA ILE A 15 -19.18 3.82 -17.25
C ILE A 15 -17.93 3.85 -18.14
N GLU A 16 -18.02 3.48 -19.42
CA GLU A 16 -16.87 3.42 -20.34
C GLU A 16 -16.23 4.81 -20.61
N ASP A 17 -17.03 5.86 -20.79
CA ASP A 17 -16.51 7.20 -21.13
C ASP A 17 -15.85 7.94 -19.97
N ARG A 18 -16.20 7.60 -18.72
CA ARG A 18 -15.59 8.21 -17.52
C ARG A 18 -14.29 7.53 -17.09
N LEU A 19 -14.03 6.29 -17.52
CA LEU A 19 -12.83 5.56 -17.14
C LEU A 19 -11.60 5.85 -18.04
N SER A 20 -11.79 6.31 -19.28
CA SER A 20 -10.66 6.69 -20.17
C SER A 20 -10.17 8.13 -20.00
N THR A 21 -10.95 9.02 -19.38
CA THR A 21 -10.61 10.46 -19.29
C THR A 21 -9.86 10.88 -18.03
N GLN A 22 -9.58 9.95 -17.10
CA GLN A 22 -8.72 10.19 -15.92
C GLN A 22 -7.26 9.75 -16.12
N ASP A 23 -6.86 9.50 -17.38
CA ASP A 23 -5.54 9.02 -17.76
C ASP A 23 -4.44 10.11 -17.80
N ALA A 24 -4.75 11.35 -17.44
CA ALA A 24 -3.79 12.45 -17.49
C ALA A 24 -3.99 13.50 -16.38
N GLU A 25 -3.92 13.11 -15.10
CA GLU A 25 -3.72 14.11 -14.03
C GLU A 25 -3.13 13.46 -12.78
N CYS A 26 -1.80 13.34 -12.74
CA CYS A 26 -1.06 13.33 -11.48
C CYS A 26 -0.98 14.78 -10.98
N GLN A 27 -2.13 15.39 -10.71
CA GLN A 27 -2.21 16.70 -10.08
C GLN A 27 -3.58 16.86 -9.41
N GLN A 28 -3.50 17.28 -8.15
CA GLN A 28 -4.55 17.94 -7.36
C GLN A 28 -5.17 17.12 -6.23
N CYS A 29 -4.32 16.70 -5.30
CA CYS A 29 -4.62 16.82 -3.87
C CYS A 29 -3.54 17.68 -3.18
N SER A 30 -3.37 18.92 -3.64
CA SER A 30 -2.62 19.92 -2.89
C SER A 30 -3.16 21.33 -3.16
N ASN A 31 -3.19 22.12 -2.10
CA ASN A 31 -3.51 23.55 -1.97
C ASN A 31 -4.97 23.96 -1.84
N LYS A 32 -5.38 24.17 -0.57
CA LYS A 32 -5.76 25.53 -0.10
C LYS A 32 -5.23 25.77 1.32
N ARG A 33 -4.13 26.51 1.46
CA ARG A 33 -3.91 27.43 2.58
C ARG A 33 -3.73 28.84 2.01
N PRO A 34 -4.33 29.87 2.62
CA PRO A 34 -4.33 31.22 2.07
C PRO A 34 -2.95 31.87 2.16
N LEU A 35 -2.52 32.51 1.06
CA LEU A 35 -1.38 33.41 1.03
C LEU A 35 -1.60 34.56 2.03
N HIS A 36 -0.75 34.67 3.04
CA HIS A 36 -0.54 35.93 3.73
C HIS A 36 0.51 36.75 2.97
N HIS A 37 0.07 37.86 2.41
CA HIS A 37 0.92 38.92 1.87
C HIS A 37 1.91 39.41 2.96
N VAL A 38 3.20 39.35 2.65
CA VAL A 38 4.25 40.10 3.36
C VAL A 38 4.61 41.30 2.49
N PRO A 39 4.43 42.55 2.94
CA PRO A 39 4.93 43.69 2.20
C PRO A 39 6.43 43.87 2.47
N SER A 40 7.20 43.91 1.38
CA SER A 40 8.59 44.35 1.35
C SER A 40 8.68 45.81 1.79
N SER A 41 9.33 46.07 2.92
CA SER A 41 9.74 47.42 3.33
C SER A 41 11.26 47.55 3.19
N ALA A 42 11.67 48.46 2.30
CA ALA A 42 13.06 48.83 2.10
C ALA A 42 13.61 49.57 3.34
N VAL A 43 14.56 48.96 4.03
CA VAL A 43 15.25 49.58 5.16
C VAL A 43 16.36 50.49 4.63
N ARG A 44 16.13 51.81 4.69
CA ARG A 44 17.20 52.81 4.54
C ARG A 44 18.12 52.74 5.76
N PHE A 45 19.39 52.40 5.55
CA PHE A 45 20.42 52.55 6.58
C PHE A 45 20.68 54.04 6.86
N ARG A 46 20.04 54.56 7.91
CA ARG A 46 20.37 55.85 8.51
C ARG A 46 21.40 55.60 9.61
N ARG A 47 22.51 56.36 9.61
CA ARG A 47 23.57 56.33 10.64
C ARG A 47 22.96 56.26 12.04
N MET A 48 23.15 55.14 12.74
CA MET A 48 22.70 54.97 14.12
C MET A 48 23.80 55.40 15.08
N SER A 49 23.42 56.18 16.09
CA SER A 49 24.29 56.64 17.19
C SER A 49 24.85 55.46 17.98
N THR A 50 26.11 55.60 18.44
CA THR A 50 26.89 54.63 19.23
C THR A 50 26.15 54.08 20.47
N VAL A 51 25.21 54.84 21.01
CA VAL A 51 24.36 54.43 22.16
C VAL A 51 23.42 53.28 21.79
N LYS A 52 22.97 53.20 20.52
CA LYS A 52 22.06 52.14 20.06
C LYS A 52 22.77 50.80 19.87
N TYR A 53 24.07 50.81 19.53
CA TYR A 53 24.89 49.59 19.46
C TYR A 53 25.16 49.01 20.85
N TRP A 54 25.29 49.87 21.86
CA TRP A 54 25.47 49.43 23.24
C TRP A 54 24.22 48.73 23.79
N LEU A 55 23.03 49.29 23.52
CA LEU A 55 21.75 48.66 23.88
C LEU A 55 21.54 47.33 23.16
N LEU A 56 21.92 47.25 21.88
CA LEU A 56 21.83 45.99 21.12
C LEU A 56 22.81 44.93 21.65
N GLY A 57 24.01 45.34 22.06
CA GLY A 57 25.00 44.45 22.69
C GLY A 57 24.55 43.90 24.04
N VAL A 58 23.95 44.74 24.89
CA VAL A 58 23.41 44.30 26.19
C VAL A 58 22.19 43.38 26.00
N LEU A 59 21.31 43.69 25.03
CA LEU A 59 20.18 42.83 24.70
C LEU A 59 20.64 41.45 24.17
N LEU A 60 21.71 41.41 23.39
CA LEU A 60 22.29 40.17 22.85
C LEU A 60 23.01 39.35 23.93
N LEU A 61 23.63 40.00 24.92
CA LEU A 61 24.20 39.33 26.09
C LEU A 61 23.12 38.70 26.98
N LEU A 62 21.98 39.39 27.14
CA LEU A 62 20.84 38.87 27.91
C LEU A 62 20.15 37.68 27.22
N THR A 63 20.06 37.68 25.88
CA THR A 63 19.48 36.54 25.15
C THR A 63 20.39 35.32 25.08
N VAL A 64 21.72 35.49 25.10
CA VAL A 64 22.68 34.36 25.19
C VAL A 64 22.67 33.74 26.59
N ALA A 65 22.47 34.53 27.65
CA ALA A 65 22.36 34.00 29.01
C ALA A 65 21.05 33.25 29.27
N SER A 66 19.95 33.59 28.60
CA SER A 66 18.63 32.95 28.76
C SER A 66 18.35 31.82 27.76
N SER A 67 19.24 31.57 26.80
CA SER A 67 19.10 30.50 25.79
C SER A 67 19.95 29.26 26.09
N TRP A 68 20.49 29.15 27.30
CA TRP A 68 20.98 27.86 27.77
C TRP A 68 19.78 26.93 27.95
N PRO A 69 19.69 25.82 27.21
CA PRO A 69 18.67 24.83 27.50
C PRO A 69 18.92 24.32 28.92
N THR A 70 17.89 24.37 29.76
CA THR A 70 17.79 23.49 30.94
C THR A 70 17.61 22.06 30.43
N GLY A 71 18.69 21.53 29.88
CA GLY A 71 18.90 20.16 29.49
C GLY A 71 20.24 19.79 30.08
N THR A 72 20.25 19.41 31.36
CA THR A 72 21.34 18.60 31.88
C THR A 72 21.36 17.32 31.04
N SER A 73 22.18 17.30 29.99
CA SER A 73 22.55 16.06 29.32
C SER A 73 23.18 15.18 30.38
N ALA A 74 22.44 14.19 30.84
CA ALA A 74 23.03 13.04 31.49
C ALA A 74 24.04 12.46 30.48
N ALA A 75 25.33 12.68 30.74
CA ALA A 75 26.39 12.06 29.97
C ALA A 75 26.13 10.55 29.90
N PRO A 76 26.32 9.90 28.74
CA PRO A 76 26.10 8.46 28.63
C PRO A 76 27.16 7.77 29.48
N ARG A 77 26.76 7.31 30.68
CA ARG A 77 27.54 6.32 31.41
C ARG A 77 27.49 5.06 30.56
N ARG A 78 28.57 4.80 29.82
CA ARG A 78 28.92 3.44 29.37
C ARG A 78 29.03 2.58 30.62
N LEU A 79 27.92 1.97 31.03
CA LEU A 79 27.94 0.85 31.97
C LEU A 79 28.37 -0.37 31.15
N SER A 80 29.69 -0.51 31.06
CA SER A 80 30.32 -1.79 30.75
C SER A 80 29.72 -2.83 31.69
N GLY A 81 29.11 -3.85 31.11
CA GLY A 81 28.48 -4.93 31.86
C GLY A 81 29.41 -5.50 32.93
N ARG A 82 28.98 -5.39 34.18
CA ARG A 82 29.35 -6.18 35.36
C ARG A 82 28.58 -5.59 36.53
N HIS A 83 28.05 -6.46 37.40
CA HIS A 83 27.20 -6.15 38.56
C HIS A 83 25.67 -6.17 38.33
N LEU A 84 25.19 -7.25 37.73
CA LEU A 84 24.02 -7.96 38.29
C LEU A 84 24.52 -9.34 38.75
N ILE A 85 25.11 -9.39 39.93
CA ILE A 85 25.33 -10.63 40.66
C ILE A 85 24.17 -10.72 41.65
N LEU A 86 23.10 -11.39 41.24
CA LEU A 86 22.08 -11.90 42.15
C LEU A 86 22.67 -13.14 42.85
N PRO A 87 22.57 -13.27 44.18
CA PRO A 87 23.03 -14.48 44.85
C PRO A 87 22.08 -15.64 44.52
N HIS A 88 22.57 -16.58 43.72
CA HIS A 88 21.96 -17.89 43.54
C HIS A 88 22.08 -18.73 44.82
N ARG A 89 20.96 -19.29 45.28
CA ARG A 89 20.80 -20.61 45.95
C ARG A 89 19.29 -20.74 46.28
N HIS A 90 18.53 -21.71 45.78
CA HIS A 90 18.78 -23.14 45.63
C HIS A 90 17.97 -23.76 44.49
N HIS A 91 18.54 -24.82 43.93
CA HIS A 91 18.01 -25.82 43.00
C HIS A 91 16.48 -25.88 42.82
N VAL A 92 16.02 -25.52 41.62
CA VAL A 92 14.85 -26.16 41.01
C VAL A 92 15.25 -26.51 39.57
N HIS A 93 14.96 -27.75 39.22
CA HIS A 93 15.35 -28.47 38.03
C HIS A 93 15.41 -27.65 36.73
N GLN A 94 16.44 -27.92 35.92
CA GLN A 94 16.34 -27.89 34.47
C GLN A 94 15.15 -28.76 34.04
N ARG A 95 13.94 -28.22 34.12
CA ARG A 95 12.88 -28.57 33.19
C ARG A 95 13.13 -27.67 32.00
N SER A 96 13.41 -28.33 30.88
CA SER A 96 13.13 -27.89 29.53
C SER A 96 12.68 -26.43 29.48
N ALA A 97 13.54 -25.56 28.93
CA ALA A 97 13.00 -24.56 28.04
C ALA A 97 12.30 -25.36 26.94
N ASP A 98 11.08 -25.83 27.23
CA ASP A 98 10.17 -26.24 26.21
C ASP A 98 10.16 -25.03 25.29
N HIS A 99 10.49 -25.31 24.04
CA HIS A 99 10.05 -24.54 22.91
C HIS A 99 8.52 -24.46 22.97
N GLN A 100 7.96 -23.73 23.94
CA GLN A 100 6.80 -22.93 23.67
C GLN A 100 7.33 -21.93 22.67
N SER A 101 7.16 -22.28 21.39
CA SER A 101 6.84 -21.26 20.42
C SER A 101 5.92 -20.30 21.16
N LEU A 102 6.29 -19.03 21.20
CA LEU A 102 5.28 -18.01 21.29
C LEU A 102 4.45 -18.23 20.02
N ASP A 103 3.51 -19.20 20.09
CA ASP A 103 2.27 -19.19 19.35
C ASP A 103 1.55 -17.96 19.90
N LEU A 104 2.08 -16.80 19.50
CA LEU A 104 1.33 -15.58 19.43
C LEU A 104 0.14 -15.98 18.58
N LYS A 105 -0.97 -16.31 19.25
CA LYS A 105 -2.20 -16.75 18.63
C LYS A 105 -2.57 -15.65 17.65
N LYS A 106 -2.14 -15.80 16.40
CA LYS A 106 -2.34 -14.82 15.35
C LYS A 106 -3.85 -14.64 15.31
N ASN A 107 -4.31 -13.41 15.46
CA ASN A 107 -5.73 -13.12 15.40
C ASN A 107 -6.17 -13.25 13.94
N ILE A 108 -6.36 -14.50 13.51
CA ILE A 108 -6.76 -14.85 12.15
C ILE A 108 -8.26 -14.58 12.06
N THR A 109 -8.62 -13.64 11.20
CA THR A 109 -10.01 -13.32 10.89
C THR A 109 -10.41 -14.08 9.63
N THR A 110 -11.47 -14.87 9.70
CA THR A 110 -12.09 -15.52 8.55
C THR A 110 -13.22 -14.66 8.02
N VAL A 111 -13.23 -14.42 6.71
CA VAL A 111 -14.25 -13.63 6.03
C VAL A 111 -14.93 -14.51 4.98
N THR A 112 -16.25 -14.63 5.11
CA THR A 112 -17.13 -15.33 4.16
C THR A 112 -18.05 -14.29 3.52
N PRO A 113 -17.74 -13.79 2.32
CA PRO A 113 -18.56 -12.78 1.65
C PRO A 113 -19.91 -13.35 1.23
N GLU A 114 -20.91 -12.48 1.09
CA GLU A 114 -22.16 -12.85 0.44
C GLU A 114 -21.91 -13.11 -1.06
N ALA A 115 -22.45 -14.22 -1.56
CA ALA A 115 -22.26 -14.61 -2.95
C ALA A 115 -23.01 -13.67 -3.90
N THR A 116 -22.30 -13.07 -4.86
CA THR A 116 -22.86 -12.19 -5.90
C THR A 116 -23.30 -12.95 -7.16
N SER A 117 -22.85 -14.19 -7.29
CA SER A 117 -23.11 -15.15 -8.36
C SER A 117 -23.27 -16.57 -7.78
N THR A 118 -23.95 -17.45 -8.52
CA THR A 118 -24.14 -18.85 -8.11
C THR A 118 -22.85 -19.68 -8.20
N LEU A 119 -21.85 -19.23 -8.97
CA LEU A 119 -20.59 -19.94 -9.18
C LEU A 119 -19.42 -19.16 -8.56
N LEU A 120 -18.63 -19.83 -7.71
CA LEU A 120 -17.40 -19.27 -7.17
C LEU A 120 -16.31 -19.24 -8.25
N CYS A 121 -15.50 -18.18 -8.27
CA CYS A 121 -14.38 -18.02 -9.20
C CYS A 121 -13.40 -19.20 -9.11
N GLN A 122 -13.16 -19.73 -7.91
CA GLN A 122 -12.33 -20.91 -7.68
C GLN A 122 -12.72 -22.13 -8.52
N TYR A 123 -14.01 -22.31 -8.83
CA TYR A 123 -14.52 -23.45 -9.59
C TYR A 123 -14.90 -23.10 -11.02
N HIS A 124 -14.67 -21.85 -11.43
CA HIS A 124 -15.00 -21.39 -12.75
C HIS A 124 -13.95 -21.87 -13.75
N LYS A 125 -14.39 -22.40 -14.89
CA LYS A 125 -13.55 -22.58 -16.08
C LYS A 125 -13.98 -21.55 -17.11
N SER A 126 -13.14 -20.56 -17.37
CA SER A 126 -13.52 -19.51 -18.33
C SER A 126 -13.54 -20.05 -19.75
N ALA A 127 -14.39 -19.46 -20.58
CA ALA A 127 -14.27 -19.61 -22.03
C ALA A 127 -12.88 -19.12 -22.50
N MET A 128 -12.49 -19.55 -23.72
CA MET A 128 -11.22 -19.14 -24.32
C MET A 128 -11.15 -17.62 -24.44
N SER A 129 -10.08 -17.02 -23.90
CA SER A 129 -9.85 -15.59 -23.95
C SER A 129 -9.29 -15.17 -25.31
N THR A 130 -9.75 -14.04 -25.83
CA THR A 130 -9.16 -13.47 -27.04
C THR A 130 -7.78 -12.86 -26.74
N ARG A 131 -6.88 -12.90 -27.72
CA ARG A 131 -5.58 -12.22 -27.63
C ARG A 131 -5.72 -10.72 -27.34
N LEU A 132 -6.73 -10.07 -27.94
CA LEU A 132 -7.02 -8.65 -27.73
C LEU A 132 -7.43 -8.35 -26.27
N SER A 133 -8.30 -9.17 -25.68
CA SER A 133 -8.73 -8.97 -24.30
C SER A 133 -7.59 -9.19 -23.30
N LEU A 134 -6.72 -10.18 -23.54
CA LEU A 134 -5.52 -10.40 -22.72
C LEU A 134 -4.51 -9.24 -22.85
N ASP A 135 -4.28 -8.72 -24.05
CA ASP A 135 -3.37 -7.59 -24.28
C ASP A 135 -3.87 -6.31 -23.60
N ASN A 136 -5.17 -6.05 -23.67
CA ASN A 136 -5.79 -4.94 -22.94
C ASN A 136 -5.67 -5.11 -21.43
N ALA A 137 -5.98 -6.31 -20.91
CA ALA A 137 -5.87 -6.61 -19.49
C ALA A 137 -4.44 -6.45 -18.97
N LYS A 138 -3.44 -6.89 -19.75
CA LYS A 138 -2.02 -6.68 -19.46
C LYS A 138 -1.68 -5.19 -19.35
N LYS A 139 -2.05 -4.38 -20.34
CA LYS A 139 -1.76 -2.93 -20.33
C LYS A 139 -2.39 -2.22 -19.13
N VAL A 140 -3.60 -2.61 -18.75
CA VAL A 140 -4.26 -2.09 -17.56
C VAL A 140 -3.49 -2.51 -16.30
N ALA A 141 -3.11 -3.78 -16.17
CA ALA A 141 -2.32 -4.26 -15.04
C ALA A 141 -0.98 -3.50 -14.89
N GLU A 142 -0.28 -3.26 -15.99
CA GLU A 142 0.95 -2.45 -16.01
C GLU A 142 0.71 -1.03 -15.46
N ARG A 143 -0.23 -0.29 -16.07
CA ARG A 143 -0.51 1.11 -15.68
C ARG A 143 -1.00 1.24 -14.24
N THR A 144 -1.83 0.29 -13.80
CA THR A 144 -2.42 0.32 -12.46
C THR A 144 -1.43 -0.10 -11.39
N THR A 145 -0.47 -0.97 -11.69
CA THR A 145 0.65 -1.29 -10.77
C THR A 145 1.47 -0.04 -10.50
N ASP A 146 1.93 0.64 -11.55
CA ASP A 146 2.73 1.86 -11.43
C ASP A 146 1.97 2.97 -10.70
N ALA A 147 0.69 3.15 -11.05
CA ALA A 147 -0.16 4.13 -10.36
C ALA A 147 -0.35 3.81 -8.88
N THR A 148 -0.52 2.53 -8.51
CA THR A 148 -0.69 2.11 -7.12
C THR A 148 0.58 2.35 -6.31
N ILE A 149 1.75 2.02 -6.87
CA ILE A 149 3.05 2.31 -6.24
C ILE A 149 3.20 3.82 -6.01
N CYS A 150 2.90 4.63 -7.01
CA CYS A 150 2.97 6.09 -6.91
C CYS A 150 2.03 6.67 -5.85
N LEU A 151 0.78 6.21 -5.82
CA LEU A 151 -0.22 6.62 -4.83
C LEU A 151 0.23 6.32 -3.40
N ILE A 152 0.81 5.13 -3.18
CA ILE A 152 1.34 4.75 -1.88
C ILE A 152 2.54 5.63 -1.53
N GLY A 153 3.48 5.85 -2.45
CA GLY A 153 4.60 6.77 -2.24
C GLY A 153 4.15 8.17 -1.79
N GLN A 154 3.20 8.76 -2.50
CA GLN A 154 2.63 10.06 -2.13
C GLN A 154 1.94 10.05 -0.76
N TRP A 155 1.26 8.96 -0.42
CA TRP A 155 0.62 8.80 0.89
C TRP A 155 1.66 8.69 2.00
N LEU A 156 2.74 7.93 1.78
CA LEU A 156 3.87 7.83 2.71
C LEU A 156 4.52 9.19 2.93
N ASP A 157 4.82 9.90 1.84
CA ASP A 157 5.38 11.25 1.92
C ASP A 157 4.45 12.16 2.71
N TYR A 158 3.16 12.23 2.37
CA TYR A 158 2.22 13.12 3.04
C TYR A 158 2.07 12.85 4.55
N TYR A 159 1.93 11.58 4.94
CA TYR A 159 1.68 11.19 6.34
C TYR A 159 2.95 11.08 7.19
N TRP A 160 4.09 10.73 6.59
CA TRP A 160 5.38 10.54 7.26
C TRP A 160 6.44 11.57 6.84
N ASN A 161 6.01 12.73 6.34
CA ASN A 161 6.88 13.84 5.92
C ASN A 161 7.93 14.25 6.96
N GLU A 162 7.63 14.15 8.26
CA GLU A 162 8.58 14.48 9.33
C GLU A 162 9.62 13.37 9.58
N ASP A 163 9.29 12.12 9.24
CA ASP A 163 10.15 10.94 9.42
C ASP A 163 10.91 10.56 8.13
N GLY A 164 10.57 11.16 6.99
CA GLY A 164 11.22 10.88 5.69
C GLY A 164 11.08 9.43 5.22
N VAL A 165 9.99 8.76 5.58
CA VAL A 165 9.82 7.31 5.33
C VAL A 165 9.49 7.08 3.86
N THR A 166 10.46 6.58 3.10
CA THR A 166 10.26 6.12 1.72
C THR A 166 9.48 4.80 1.69
N LEU A 167 8.99 4.40 0.50
CA LEU A 167 8.36 3.09 0.31
C LEU A 167 9.26 1.94 0.79
N ASN A 168 10.54 1.98 0.44
CA ASN A 168 11.50 1.01 0.93
C ASN A 168 11.60 1.03 2.46
N GLY A 169 11.72 2.23 3.05
CA GLY A 169 11.77 2.39 4.51
C GLY A 169 10.52 1.86 5.22
N ALA A 170 9.34 1.99 4.62
CA ALA A 170 8.10 1.42 5.13
C ALA A 170 8.08 -0.12 5.01
N ILE A 171 8.53 -0.67 3.88
CA ILE A 171 8.67 -2.13 3.69
C ILE A 171 9.62 -2.72 4.73
N ASP A 172 10.80 -2.11 4.92
CA ASP A 172 11.79 -2.54 5.90
C ASP A 172 11.25 -2.45 7.32
N ARG A 173 10.57 -1.34 7.66
CA ARG A 173 9.92 -1.13 8.96
C ARG A 173 8.92 -2.23 9.30
N TYR A 174 8.17 -2.72 8.31
CA TYR A 174 7.16 -3.76 8.51
C TYR A 174 7.62 -5.17 8.09
N SER A 175 8.91 -5.38 7.82
CA SER A 175 9.46 -6.65 7.31
C SER A 175 9.22 -7.87 8.22
N LEU A 176 9.04 -7.66 9.53
CA LEU A 176 8.75 -8.72 10.51
C LEU A 176 7.25 -8.99 10.68
N HIS A 177 6.39 -8.26 9.97
CA HIS A 177 4.95 -8.41 10.01
C HIS A 177 4.43 -9.04 8.73
N SER A 178 3.52 -10.00 8.86
CA SER A 178 2.82 -10.61 7.73
C SER A 178 1.33 -10.39 7.86
N LEU A 179 0.70 -9.92 6.77
CA LEU A 179 -0.76 -9.84 6.67
C LEU A 179 -1.38 -11.24 6.64
N ASN A 180 -0.63 -12.24 6.16
CA ASN A 180 -1.07 -13.63 6.00
C ASN A 180 -2.45 -13.73 5.33
N LEU A 181 -2.62 -13.00 4.23
CA LEU A 181 -3.87 -12.97 3.46
C LEU A 181 -3.93 -14.20 2.56
N THR A 182 -4.93 -15.05 2.76
CA THR A 182 -5.13 -16.20 1.86
C THR A 182 -5.94 -15.78 0.64
N HIS A 183 -5.44 -16.07 -0.55
CA HIS A 183 -6.16 -15.93 -1.83
C HIS A 183 -5.54 -16.89 -2.87
N PRO A 184 -6.18 -17.13 -4.03
CA PRO A 184 -5.70 -18.13 -5.00
C PRO A 184 -4.32 -17.88 -5.60
N LEU A 185 -3.77 -16.68 -5.44
CA LEU A 185 -2.45 -16.28 -5.94
C LEU A 185 -1.44 -16.00 -4.81
N HIS A 186 -1.72 -16.48 -3.60
CA HIS A 186 -0.94 -16.16 -2.40
C HIS A 186 0.50 -16.65 -2.50
N GLU A 187 0.72 -17.87 -2.99
CA GLU A 187 2.07 -18.43 -3.14
C GLU A 187 2.91 -17.65 -4.15
N GLU A 188 2.28 -17.08 -5.18
CA GLU A 188 2.94 -16.20 -6.13
C GLU A 188 3.23 -14.82 -5.53
N THR A 189 2.31 -14.22 -4.79
CA THR A 189 2.55 -12.89 -4.18
C THR A 189 3.66 -12.93 -3.13
N GLU A 190 3.86 -14.05 -2.43
CA GLU A 190 5.00 -14.23 -1.51
C GLU A 190 6.37 -14.17 -2.21
N LYS A 191 6.44 -14.55 -3.48
CA LYS A 191 7.69 -14.53 -4.27
C LYS A 191 7.99 -13.16 -4.88
N VAL A 192 7.08 -12.20 -4.76
CA VAL A 192 7.31 -10.81 -5.20
C VAL A 192 8.14 -10.09 -4.14
N LYS A 193 9.31 -9.57 -4.58
CA LYS A 193 10.21 -8.79 -3.73
C LYS A 193 10.37 -7.38 -4.27
N PHE A 194 10.57 -6.43 -3.38
CA PHE A 194 10.93 -5.08 -3.75
C PHE A 194 12.43 -5.03 -4.06
N ASP A 195 12.78 -4.56 -5.25
CA ASP A 195 14.14 -4.29 -5.68
C ASP A 195 14.46 -2.83 -5.41
N ASN A 196 15.36 -2.61 -4.45
CA ASN A 196 15.75 -1.29 -3.98
C ASN A 196 16.51 -0.49 -5.04
N ASP A 197 17.25 -1.16 -5.93
CA ASP A 197 18.10 -0.46 -6.92
C ASP A 197 17.25 0.13 -8.04
N ASN A 198 16.16 -0.56 -8.40
CA ASN A 198 15.27 -0.16 -9.49
C ASN A 198 13.93 0.42 -9.01
N GLU A 199 13.72 0.49 -7.68
CA GLU A 199 12.49 0.90 -7.01
C GLU A 199 11.23 0.19 -7.54
N ARG A 200 11.34 -1.12 -7.79
CA ARG A 200 10.29 -1.90 -8.45
C ARG A 200 10.03 -3.22 -7.75
N PHE A 201 8.81 -3.69 -7.87
CA PHE A 201 8.45 -5.04 -7.43
C PHE A 201 8.81 -6.04 -8.54
N ILE A 202 9.60 -7.04 -8.18
CA ILE A 202 10.07 -8.09 -9.07
C ILE A 202 9.50 -9.42 -8.60
N TYR A 203 8.83 -10.12 -9.50
CA TYR A 203 8.38 -11.48 -9.28
C TYR A 203 9.54 -12.46 -9.55
N GLN A 204 10.09 -13.05 -8.49
CA GLN A 204 11.23 -13.96 -8.60
C GLN A 204 10.75 -15.34 -9.05
N ASN A 205 11.33 -15.83 -10.16
CA ASN A 205 10.98 -17.05 -10.86
C ASN A 205 9.61 -16.97 -11.54
N GLN A 206 9.59 -16.98 -12.87
CA GLN A 206 8.37 -17.13 -13.65
C GLN A 206 7.71 -18.45 -13.22
N ALA A 207 6.63 -18.37 -12.44
CA ALA A 207 5.86 -19.57 -12.12
C ALA A 207 5.32 -20.19 -13.40
N GLU A 208 5.16 -21.50 -13.36
CA GLU A 208 4.38 -22.23 -14.35
C GLU A 208 2.97 -21.63 -14.38
N VAL A 209 2.67 -20.90 -15.44
CA VAL A 209 1.35 -20.35 -15.69
C VAL A 209 0.55 -21.43 -16.39
N GLY A 210 -0.66 -21.74 -15.92
CA GLY A 210 -1.54 -22.71 -16.56
C GLY A 210 -2.12 -22.24 -17.89
N GLU A 211 -3.29 -22.77 -18.25
CA GLU A 211 -4.11 -22.25 -19.34
C GLU A 211 -4.90 -21.02 -18.92
N ALA A 212 -5.29 -20.18 -19.88
CA ALA A 212 -6.11 -19.00 -19.60
C ALA A 212 -7.44 -19.36 -18.90
N SER A 213 -8.01 -20.53 -19.24
CA SER A 213 -9.26 -21.06 -18.67
C SER A 213 -9.19 -21.28 -17.15
N GLU A 214 -8.00 -21.54 -16.62
CA GLU A 214 -7.74 -21.81 -15.20
C GLU A 214 -7.13 -20.60 -14.47
N GLU A 215 -6.33 -19.79 -15.17
CA GLU A 215 -5.63 -18.66 -14.57
C GLU A 215 -6.49 -17.41 -14.41
N LEU A 216 -7.37 -17.10 -15.37
CA LEU A 216 -8.21 -15.92 -15.31
C LEU A 216 -9.18 -15.91 -14.11
N PRO A 217 -9.84 -17.04 -13.76
CA PRO A 217 -10.67 -17.10 -12.56
C PRO A 217 -9.88 -16.90 -11.26
N LYS A 218 -8.65 -17.42 -11.17
CA LYS A 218 -7.76 -17.20 -10.00
C LYS A 218 -7.39 -15.72 -9.87
N ILE A 219 -7.10 -15.06 -11.00
CA ILE A 219 -6.82 -13.62 -11.05
C ILE A 219 -8.04 -12.82 -10.56
N ALA A 220 -9.23 -13.11 -11.09
CA ALA A 220 -10.46 -12.42 -10.70
C ALA A 220 -10.72 -12.58 -9.19
N ASP A 221 -10.66 -13.80 -8.67
CA ASP A 221 -10.89 -14.08 -7.25
C ASP A 221 -9.90 -13.35 -6.33
N ALA A 222 -8.61 -13.40 -6.65
CA ALA A 222 -7.59 -12.71 -5.87
C ALA A 222 -7.79 -11.19 -5.87
N LEU A 223 -8.15 -10.60 -7.02
CA LEU A 223 -8.48 -9.18 -7.13
C LEU A 223 -9.71 -8.81 -6.30
N MET A 224 -10.75 -9.64 -6.32
CA MET A 224 -11.93 -9.45 -5.48
C MET A 224 -11.56 -9.46 -3.99
N ILE A 225 -10.76 -10.44 -3.54
CA ILE A 225 -10.34 -10.59 -2.14
C ILE A 225 -9.56 -9.37 -1.65
N VAL A 226 -8.50 -8.98 -2.36
CA VAL A 226 -7.66 -7.85 -1.96
C VAL A 226 -8.46 -6.55 -1.99
N ARG A 227 -9.31 -6.35 -3.00
CA ARG A 227 -10.21 -5.19 -3.08
C ARG A 227 -11.19 -5.15 -1.91
N HIS A 228 -11.82 -6.27 -1.58
CA HIS A 228 -12.77 -6.36 -0.48
C HIS A 228 -12.11 -6.07 0.86
N LEU A 229 -10.92 -6.63 1.10
CA LEU A 229 -10.17 -6.34 2.31
C LEU A 229 -9.75 -4.86 2.37
N MET A 230 -9.28 -4.29 1.26
CA MET A 230 -8.92 -2.86 1.19
C MET A 230 -10.12 -1.96 1.53
N LEU A 231 -11.29 -2.26 0.97
CA LEU A 231 -12.54 -1.59 1.33
C LEU A 231 -12.85 -1.73 2.83
N SER A 232 -12.65 -2.92 3.40
CA SER A 232 -12.93 -3.17 4.82
C SER A 232 -12.03 -2.35 5.75
N VAL A 233 -10.72 -2.35 5.51
CA VAL A 233 -9.73 -1.66 6.37
C VAL A 233 -9.73 -0.14 6.20
N THR A 234 -10.48 0.38 5.23
CA THR A 234 -10.60 1.83 4.96
C THR A 234 -11.96 2.42 5.36
N LYS A 235 -12.95 1.60 5.77
CA LYS A 235 -14.27 2.05 6.25
C LYS A 235 -14.19 2.93 7.51
N GLY A 236 -15.04 3.95 7.60
CA GLY A 236 -15.31 4.70 8.84
C GLY A 236 -14.40 5.89 9.15
N HIS A 237 -13.45 6.24 8.28
CA HIS A 237 -12.67 7.47 8.43
C HIS A 237 -13.34 8.63 7.69
N SER A 238 -13.61 9.73 8.41
CA SER A 238 -14.52 10.85 8.06
C SER A 238 -14.11 11.73 6.87
N SER A 239 -13.06 11.35 6.16
CA SER A 239 -12.64 11.90 4.88
C SER A 239 -11.95 10.75 4.17
N TYR A 240 -12.52 10.24 3.09
CA TYR A 240 -11.85 9.29 2.20
C TYR A 240 -10.37 9.70 2.04
N ASN A 241 -9.42 8.85 2.47
CA ASN A 241 -8.05 9.03 2.03
C ASN A 241 -8.08 8.81 0.51
N CYS A 242 -8.05 9.90 -0.27
CA CYS A 242 -8.20 9.87 -1.72
C CYS A 242 -7.30 8.79 -2.34
N THR A 243 -6.10 8.59 -1.77
CA THR A 243 -5.18 7.52 -2.12
C THR A 243 -5.84 6.14 -2.16
N PHE A 244 -6.42 5.66 -1.06
CA PHE A 244 -6.92 4.28 -1.00
C PHE A 244 -8.19 4.07 -1.82
N VAL A 245 -8.98 5.13 -2.04
CA VAL A 245 -10.09 5.09 -3.00
C VAL A 245 -9.56 4.82 -4.40
N HIS A 246 -8.54 5.56 -4.83
CA HIS A 246 -7.93 5.35 -6.14
C HIS A 246 -7.28 3.97 -6.27
N ILE A 247 -6.69 3.43 -5.20
CA ILE A 247 -6.20 2.03 -5.19
C ILE A 247 -7.35 1.04 -5.38
N ILE A 248 -8.47 1.22 -4.68
CA ILE A 248 -9.67 0.38 -4.85
C ILE A 248 -10.20 0.47 -6.29
N GLU A 249 -10.24 1.67 -6.88
CA GLU A 249 -10.63 1.89 -8.29
C GLU A 249 -9.69 1.16 -9.25
N LYS A 250 -8.37 1.19 -9.01
CA LYS A 250 -7.39 0.47 -9.84
C LYS A 250 -7.56 -1.04 -9.74
N LEU A 251 -7.83 -1.58 -8.54
CA LEU A 251 -8.17 -3.00 -8.36
C LEU A 251 -9.48 -3.37 -9.07
N SER A 252 -10.49 -2.50 -8.98
CA SER A 252 -11.76 -2.64 -9.71
C SER A 252 -11.56 -2.70 -11.23
N HIS A 253 -10.70 -1.84 -11.78
CA HIS A 253 -10.42 -1.82 -13.21
C HIS A 253 -9.74 -3.12 -13.67
N ASN A 254 -8.78 -3.63 -12.90
CA ASN A 254 -8.16 -4.93 -13.19
C ASN A 254 -9.16 -6.08 -13.13
N LEU A 255 -10.07 -6.07 -12.14
CA LEU A 255 -11.12 -7.09 -12.02
C LEU A 255 -12.03 -7.07 -13.25
N TYR A 256 -12.48 -5.90 -13.68
CA TYR A 256 -13.31 -5.74 -14.87
C TYR A 256 -12.59 -6.25 -16.15
N MET A 257 -11.28 -5.98 -16.28
CA MET A 257 -10.49 -6.51 -17.39
C MET A 257 -10.36 -8.04 -17.34
N ALA A 258 -10.19 -8.62 -16.15
CA ALA A 258 -10.14 -10.07 -15.96
C ALA A 258 -11.48 -10.72 -16.35
N GLU A 259 -12.61 -10.17 -15.89
CA GLU A 259 -13.95 -10.64 -16.25
C GLU A 259 -14.22 -10.52 -17.75
N THR A 260 -13.76 -9.44 -18.38
CA THR A 260 -13.83 -9.25 -19.83
C THR A 260 -13.01 -10.31 -20.56
N ALA A 261 -11.80 -10.62 -20.07
CA ALA A 261 -10.98 -11.69 -20.62
C ALA A 261 -11.62 -13.09 -20.43
N MET A 262 -12.45 -13.25 -19.41
CA MET A 262 -13.28 -14.45 -19.16
C MET A 262 -14.59 -14.47 -19.99
N ASN A 263 -14.71 -13.64 -21.03
CA ASN A 263 -15.92 -13.51 -21.86
C ASN A 263 -17.17 -13.04 -21.07
N GLY A 264 -16.96 -12.18 -20.07
CA GLY A 264 -18.03 -11.54 -19.31
C GLY A 264 -18.81 -12.48 -18.38
N GLN A 265 -18.24 -13.65 -18.02
CA GLN A 265 -18.87 -14.59 -17.10
C GLN A 265 -18.60 -14.18 -15.64
N PRO A 266 -19.62 -13.71 -14.87
CA PRO A 266 -19.40 -13.25 -13.51
C PRO A 266 -19.21 -14.43 -12.55
N CYS A 267 -18.28 -14.29 -11.62
CA CYS A 267 -18.03 -15.27 -10.58
C CYS A 267 -18.01 -14.64 -9.18
N SER A 268 -18.26 -15.46 -8.16
CA SER A 268 -18.27 -15.05 -6.75
C SER A 268 -16.90 -15.21 -6.12
N MET A 269 -16.53 -14.23 -5.30
CA MET A 269 -15.32 -14.26 -4.48
C MET A 269 -15.35 -15.45 -3.50
N SER A 270 -14.21 -16.11 -3.33
CA SER A 270 -14.04 -17.15 -2.31
C SER A 270 -13.85 -16.57 -0.90
N SER A 271 -14.03 -17.43 0.11
CA SER A 271 -13.73 -17.08 1.48
C SER A 271 -12.22 -16.89 1.67
N TYR A 272 -11.84 -15.96 2.53
CA TYR A 272 -10.44 -15.67 2.79
C TYR A 272 -10.17 -15.44 4.27
N THR A 273 -8.90 -15.51 4.65
CA THR A 273 -8.42 -15.26 6.00
C THR A 273 -7.31 -14.24 5.97
N TYR A 274 -7.16 -13.46 7.05
CA TYR A 274 -6.05 -12.52 7.22
C TYR A 274 -5.72 -12.32 8.69
N THR A 275 -4.50 -11.87 8.97
CA THR A 275 -4.06 -11.54 10.33
C THR A 275 -4.47 -10.12 10.69
N GLY A 276 -5.37 -9.98 11.65
CA GLY A 276 -5.89 -8.69 12.14
C GLY A 276 -4.93 -7.92 13.06
N SER A 277 -3.69 -8.37 13.21
CA SER A 277 -2.67 -7.73 14.06
C SER A 277 -1.55 -7.04 13.27
N TYR A 278 -1.75 -6.80 11.97
CA TYR A 278 -0.77 -6.06 11.17
C TYR A 278 -0.74 -4.59 11.66
N PRO A 279 0.42 -3.99 11.99
CA PRO A 279 0.45 -2.70 12.67
C PRO A 279 -0.22 -1.55 11.90
N ASP A 280 -0.01 -1.50 10.59
CA ASP A 280 -0.73 -0.59 9.68
C ASP A 280 -1.46 -1.39 8.61
N HIS A 281 -2.72 -1.76 8.90
CA HIS A 281 -3.51 -2.59 7.99
C HIS A 281 -3.68 -1.96 6.60
N LYS A 282 -3.74 -0.64 6.49
CA LYS A 282 -3.92 0.03 5.19
C LYS A 282 -2.68 -0.15 4.35
N PHE A 283 -1.51 0.09 4.93
CA PHE A 283 -0.24 -0.16 4.25
C PHE A 283 -0.05 -1.63 3.91
N GLY A 284 -0.32 -2.55 4.85
CA GLY A 284 -0.17 -3.98 4.63
C GLY A 284 -1.02 -4.52 3.47
N VAL A 285 -2.29 -4.11 3.40
CA VAL A 285 -3.18 -4.50 2.30
C VAL A 285 -2.80 -3.80 0.99
N ALA A 286 -2.27 -2.57 1.04
CA ALA A 286 -1.81 -1.87 -0.16
C ALA A 286 -0.53 -2.49 -0.74
N LEU A 287 0.37 -2.95 0.11
CA LEU A 287 1.55 -3.71 -0.30
C LEU A 287 1.14 -5.04 -0.95
N GLU A 288 0.16 -5.74 -0.38
CA GLU A 288 -0.39 -6.97 -0.98
C GLU A 288 -1.04 -6.68 -2.34
N ALA A 289 -1.73 -5.54 -2.48
CA ALA A 289 -2.28 -5.11 -3.77
C ALA A 289 -1.20 -4.89 -4.83
N ILE A 290 -0.07 -4.25 -4.50
CA ILE A 290 1.04 -4.09 -5.45
C ILE A 290 1.61 -5.45 -5.86
N LYS A 291 1.85 -6.33 -4.89
CA LYS A 291 2.38 -7.69 -5.17
C LYS A 291 1.44 -8.47 -6.07
N LEU A 292 0.13 -8.44 -5.78
CA LEU A 292 -0.89 -9.08 -6.60
C LEU A 292 -0.87 -8.53 -8.03
N LEU A 293 -0.90 -7.21 -8.21
CA LEU A 293 -0.89 -6.60 -9.54
C LEU A 293 0.39 -6.94 -10.33
N THR A 294 1.54 -7.04 -9.64
CA THR A 294 2.82 -7.50 -10.23
C THR A 294 2.71 -8.94 -10.74
N VAL A 295 2.12 -9.85 -9.97
CA VAL A 295 1.86 -11.24 -10.40
C VAL A 295 0.89 -11.28 -11.58
N VAL A 296 -0.20 -10.51 -11.50
CA VAL A 296 -1.24 -10.46 -12.55
C VAL A 296 -0.67 -9.97 -13.87
N GLN A 297 0.13 -8.90 -13.86
CA GLN A 297 0.86 -8.41 -15.03
C GLN A 297 1.71 -9.52 -15.66
N GLN A 298 2.49 -10.24 -14.85
CA GLN A 298 3.37 -11.28 -15.35
C GLN A 298 2.58 -12.49 -15.89
N LYS A 299 1.48 -12.88 -15.26
CA LYS A 299 0.62 -13.97 -15.76
C LYS A 299 0.01 -13.61 -17.11
N TYR A 300 -0.52 -12.40 -17.30
CA TYR A 300 -1.03 -11.97 -18.60
C TYR A 300 0.05 -11.98 -19.68
N LYS A 301 1.28 -11.57 -19.35
CA LYS A 301 2.41 -11.64 -20.29
C LYS A 301 2.66 -13.08 -20.77
N VAL A 302 2.73 -14.04 -19.85
CA VAL A 302 2.97 -15.45 -20.21
C VAL A 302 1.79 -16.06 -20.99
N LEU A 303 0.55 -15.74 -20.62
CA LEU A 303 -0.63 -16.19 -21.37
C LEU A 303 -0.62 -15.70 -22.82
N LEU A 304 -0.21 -14.44 -23.05
CA LEU A 304 -0.07 -13.87 -24.39
C LEU A 304 1.07 -14.49 -25.20
N GLU A 305 2.18 -14.83 -24.55
CA GLU A 305 3.30 -15.53 -25.20
C GLU A 305 2.86 -16.92 -25.66
N LYS A 306 2.16 -17.68 -24.81
CA LYS A 306 1.60 -19.00 -25.18
C LYS A 306 0.63 -18.95 -26.35
N GLN A 307 -0.30 -17.98 -26.37
CA GLN A 307 -1.25 -17.85 -27.48
C GLN A 307 -0.55 -17.53 -28.81
N ARG A 308 0.58 -16.81 -28.79
CA ARG A 308 1.36 -16.55 -29.99
C ARG A 308 2.04 -17.82 -30.49
N ASP A 309 2.64 -18.60 -29.59
CA ASP A 309 3.32 -19.84 -29.97
C ASP A 309 2.32 -20.87 -30.56
N GLU A 310 1.09 -20.91 -30.04
CA GLU A 310 0.01 -21.74 -30.60
C GLU A 310 -0.44 -21.27 -32.00
N GLU A 311 -0.49 -19.96 -32.24
CA GLU A 311 -0.80 -19.37 -33.56
C GLU A 311 0.31 -19.62 -34.60
N GLU A 312 1.57 -19.71 -34.20
CA GLU A 312 2.71 -19.96 -35.11
C GLU A 312 2.86 -21.44 -35.49
N ILE A 313 2.26 -22.35 -34.72
CA ILE A 313 2.28 -23.81 -34.96
C ILE A 313 1.15 -24.25 -35.90
N HIS A 314 0.10 -23.42 -36.10
CA HIS A 314 -1.10 -23.73 -36.88
C HIS A 314 -1.21 -22.93 -38.19
#